data_AF-A0A7Y9T0X8-F1
#
_entry.id   AF-A0A7Y9T0X8-F1
#
_cell.length_a   1.000
_cell.length_b   1.000
_cell.length_c   1.000
_cell.angle_alpha   90.00
_cell.angle_beta   90.00
_cell.angle_gamma   90.00
#
_symmetry.space_group_name_H-M   'P 1'
#
loop_
_entity.id
_entity.type
_entity.pdbx_description
1 polymer ?
#
loop_
_entity_poly.entity_id
_entity_poly.type
_entity_poly.pdbx_seq_one_letter_code
_entity_poly.pdbx_strand_id
1 'polypeptide(L)'
;MSQIMTAMTARLERDVPLAEGSIDDALIAVSSLLTSVVTARRATGVPPTTGQRTIIRLANAQLSLVKVSGDIHRAHGELADIGQEKAGYDLRECPAQAAAGATPIASAA
;
A
#
# COMPACT_ATOMS: atom_id res chain seq x y z
N MET A 1 4.00 -30.68 10.40
CA MET A 1 3.86 -29.25 10.79
C MET A 1 3.27 -29.18 12.20
N SER A 2 3.80 -28.36 13.11
CA SER A 2 3.19 -28.16 14.45
C SER A 2 1.89 -27.33 14.34
N GLN A 3 0.87 -27.63 15.14
CA GLN A 3 -0.41 -26.90 15.18
C GLN A 3 -0.23 -25.38 15.41
N ILE A 4 0.78 -24.99 16.18
CA ILE A 4 1.13 -23.59 16.45
C ILE A 4 1.62 -22.91 15.16
N MET A 5 2.43 -23.59 14.35
CA MET A 5 2.95 -23.04 13.09
C MET A 5 1.81 -22.80 12.10
N THR A 6 0.90 -23.77 11.95
CA THR A 6 -0.27 -23.62 11.08
C THR A 6 -1.14 -22.43 11.49
N ALA A 7 -1.38 -22.23 12.78
CA ALA A 7 -2.14 -21.10 13.29
C ALA A 7 -1.44 -19.75 13.05
N MET A 8 -0.11 -19.70 13.13
CA MET A 8 0.67 -18.49 12.85
C MET A 8 0.69 -18.16 11.35
N THR A 9 0.88 -19.15 10.48
CA THR A 9 0.81 -18.95 9.02
C THR A 9 -0.56 -18.41 8.60
N ALA A 10 -1.64 -18.98 9.10
CA ALA A 10 -3.00 -18.51 8.80
C ALA A 10 -3.31 -17.09 9.35
N ARG A 11 -2.51 -16.58 10.28
CA ARG A 11 -2.58 -15.18 10.71
C ARG A 11 -1.83 -14.29 9.73
N LEU A 12 -0.60 -14.65 9.37
CA LEU A 12 0.19 -13.90 8.38
C LEU A 12 -0.52 -13.80 7.02
N GLU A 13 -1.13 -14.88 6.54
CA GLU A 13 -1.94 -14.90 5.31
C GLU A 13 -3.09 -13.89 5.32
N ARG A 14 -3.58 -13.50 6.52
CA ARG A 14 -4.63 -12.49 6.68
C ARG A 14 -4.05 -11.10 6.91
N ASP A 15 -3.06 -11.00 7.78
CA ASP A 15 -2.59 -9.71 8.30
C ASP A 15 -1.76 -8.95 7.27
N VAL A 16 -1.01 -9.65 6.40
CA VAL A 16 -0.23 -9.05 5.31
C VAL A 16 -1.11 -8.30 4.31
N PRO A 17 -2.11 -8.92 3.65
CA PRO A 17 -2.95 -8.20 2.68
C PRO A 17 -3.80 -7.10 3.33
N LEU A 18 -4.18 -7.26 4.61
CA LEU A 18 -4.86 -6.19 5.35
C LEU A 18 -3.95 -4.97 5.57
N ALA A 19 -2.67 -5.19 5.88
CA ALA A 19 -1.70 -4.12 6.05
C ALA A 19 -1.41 -3.39 4.72
N GLU A 20 -1.26 -4.15 3.62
CA GLU A 20 -1.09 -3.61 2.26
C GLU A 20 -2.28 -2.71 1.87
N GLY A 21 -3.51 -3.24 1.99
CA GLY A 21 -4.72 -2.48 1.66
C GLY A 21 -4.92 -1.24 2.53
N SER A 22 -4.55 -1.30 3.81
CA SER A 22 -4.65 -0.16 4.73
C SER A 22 -3.74 1.01 4.31
N ILE A 23 -2.60 0.74 3.67
CA ILE A 23 -1.71 1.79 3.15
C ILE A 23 -2.32 2.43 1.91
N ASP A 24 -2.91 1.64 1.02
CA ASP A 24 -3.57 2.15 -0.18
C ASP A 24 -4.76 3.05 0.20
N ASP A 25 -5.57 2.65 1.17
CA ASP A 25 -6.65 3.47 1.73
C ASP A 25 -6.12 4.80 2.30
N ALA A 26 -4.99 4.76 3.02
CA ALA A 26 -4.35 5.96 3.53
C ALA A 26 -3.83 6.87 2.40
N LEU A 27 -3.25 6.31 1.34
CA LEU A 27 -2.79 7.04 0.16
C LEU A 27 -3.96 7.75 -0.54
N ILE A 28 -5.09 7.06 -0.70
CA ILE A 28 -6.32 7.63 -1.28
C ILE A 28 -6.83 8.78 -0.42
N ALA A 29 -6.91 8.59 0.90
CA ALA A 29 -7.41 9.59 1.83
C ALA A 29 -6.56 10.88 1.81
N VAL A 30 -5.23 10.75 1.87
CA VAL A 30 -4.31 11.90 1.85
C VAL A 30 -4.35 12.61 0.49
N SER A 31 -4.45 11.88 -0.61
CA SER A 31 -4.56 12.44 -1.96
C SER A 31 -5.85 13.23 -2.16
N SER A 32 -6.96 12.71 -1.64
CA SER A 32 -8.26 13.38 -1.65
C SER A 32 -8.24 14.66 -0.82
N LEU A 33 -7.58 14.64 0.34
CA LEU A 33 -7.39 15.82 1.17
C LEU A 33 -6.54 16.89 0.47
N LEU A 34 -5.44 16.51 -0.17
CA LEU A 34 -4.60 17.42 -0.94
C LEU A 34 -5.39 18.09 -2.08
N THR A 35 -6.16 17.30 -2.82
CA THR A 35 -7.05 17.79 -3.88
C THR A 35 -8.05 18.82 -3.34
N SER A 36 -8.66 18.53 -2.19
CA SER A 36 -9.61 19.44 -1.54
C SER A 36 -8.97 20.77 -1.14
N VAL A 37 -7.77 20.74 -0.55
CA VAL A 37 -7.03 21.95 -0.17
C VAL A 37 -6.68 22.81 -1.39
N VAL A 38 -6.17 22.20 -2.46
CA VAL A 38 -5.80 22.93 -3.69
C VAL A 38 -7.04 23.51 -4.38
N THR A 39 -8.15 22.75 -4.40
CA THR A 39 -9.43 23.21 -4.95
C THR A 39 -9.97 24.40 -4.17
N ALA A 40 -9.98 24.33 -2.83
CA ALA A 40 -10.41 25.44 -1.99
C ALA A 40 -9.56 26.71 -2.21
N ARG A 41 -8.23 26.55 -2.31
CA ARG A 41 -7.32 27.67 -2.63
C ARG A 41 -7.67 28.33 -3.97
N ARG A 42 -7.95 27.52 -5.00
CA ARG A 42 -8.36 28.03 -6.33
C ARG A 42 -9.71 28.74 -6.28
N ALA A 43 -10.72 28.13 -5.65
CA ALA A 43 -12.08 28.65 -5.60
C ALA A 43 -12.19 29.98 -4.83
N THR A 44 -11.35 30.17 -3.81
CA THR A 44 -11.34 31.39 -2.98
C THR A 44 -10.50 32.53 -3.58
N GLY A 45 -9.73 32.28 -4.64
CA GLY A 45 -8.90 33.31 -5.29
C GLY A 45 -7.77 33.88 -4.42
N VAL A 46 -7.45 33.22 -3.30
CA VAL A 46 -6.37 33.66 -2.40
C VAL A 46 -4.99 33.54 -3.06
N PRO A 47 -3.97 34.26 -2.55
CA PRO A 47 -2.61 34.14 -3.07
C PRO A 47 -2.13 32.68 -3.10
N PRO A 48 -1.35 32.23 -4.10
CA PRO A 48 -0.85 30.86 -4.20
C PRO A 48 -0.04 30.39 -2.98
N THR A 49 0.59 31.33 -2.27
CA THR A 49 1.35 31.05 -1.04
C THR A 49 0.47 30.65 0.14
N THR A 50 -0.82 30.98 0.10
CA THR A 50 -1.81 30.58 1.12
C THR A 50 -1.90 29.07 1.19
N GLY A 51 -1.69 28.49 2.38
CA GLY A 51 -1.76 27.04 2.58
C GLY A 51 -0.59 26.24 1.96
N GLN A 52 0.42 26.89 1.37
CA GLN A 52 1.54 26.21 0.70
C GLN A 52 2.27 25.22 1.63
N ARG A 53 2.49 25.62 2.89
CA ARG A 53 3.10 24.74 3.90
C ARG A 53 2.24 23.51 4.20
N THR A 54 0.92 23.63 4.17
CA THR A 54 0.01 22.48 4.33
C THR A 54 0.11 21.54 3.14
N ILE A 55 0.13 22.08 1.92
CA ILE A 55 0.30 21.28 0.69
C ILE A 55 1.62 20.51 0.71
N ILE A 56 2.73 21.15 1.08
CA ILE A 56 4.04 20.49 1.20
C ILE A 56 3.98 19.35 2.22
N ARG A 57 3.32 19.56 3.37
CA ARG A 57 3.18 18.51 4.39
C ARG A 57 2.37 17.32 3.90
N LEU A 58 1.28 17.55 3.17
CA LEU A 58 0.46 16.49 2.59
C LEU A 58 1.23 15.72 1.50
N ALA A 59 1.96 16.42 0.62
CA ALA A 59 2.80 15.79 -0.38
C ALA A 59 3.91 14.92 0.25
N ASN A 60 4.54 15.41 1.32
CA ASN A 60 5.52 14.62 2.07
C ASN A 60 4.88 13.39 2.74
N ALA A 61 3.66 13.51 3.27
CA ALA A 61 2.94 12.38 3.83
C ALA A 61 2.65 11.30 2.76
N GLN A 62 2.26 11.69 1.54
CA GLN A 62 2.09 10.76 0.42
C GLN A 62 3.40 10.02 0.09
N LEU A 63 4.52 10.75 -0.01
CA LEU A 63 5.82 10.14 -0.29
C LEU A 63 6.23 9.14 0.81
N SER A 64 5.97 9.46 2.08
CA SER A 64 6.23 8.54 3.19
C SER A 64 5.38 7.28 3.10
N LEU A 65 4.09 7.40 2.77
CA LEU A 65 3.20 6.25 2.59
C LEU A 65 3.66 5.33 1.45
N VAL A 66 4.13 5.90 0.32
CA VAL A 66 4.69 5.11 -0.79
C VAL A 66 5.94 4.33 -0.35
N LYS A 67 6.81 4.93 0.47
CA LYS A 67 7.98 4.24 1.02
C LYS A 67 7.57 3.07 1.90
N VAL A 68 6.64 3.30 2.83
CA VAL A 68 6.13 2.26 3.73
C VAL A 68 5.44 1.14 2.94
N SER A 69 4.67 1.46 1.90
CA SER A 69 4.08 0.47 0.98
C SER A 69 5.17 -0.43 0.38
N GLY A 70 6.27 0.15 -0.12
CA GLY A 70 7.40 -0.63 -0.65
C GLY A 70 8.09 -1.51 0.40
N ASP A 71 8.19 -1.04 1.65
CA ASP A 71 8.76 -1.82 2.75
C ASP A 71 7.85 -3.02 3.11
N ILE A 72 6.53 -2.82 3.15
CA ILE A 72 5.57 -3.91 3.40
C ILE A 72 5.61 -4.95 2.29
N HIS A 73 5.60 -4.54 1.02
CA HIS A 73 5.69 -5.49 -0.10
C HIS A 73 6.98 -6.32 -0.09
N ARG A 74 8.12 -5.72 0.32
CA ARG A 74 9.37 -6.47 0.51
C ARG A 74 9.26 -7.48 1.64
N ALA A 75 8.73 -7.07 2.79
CA ALA A 75 8.51 -7.98 3.91
C ALA A 75 7.57 -9.14 3.55
N HIS A 76 6.53 -8.88 2.73
CA HIS A 76 5.68 -9.94 2.17
C HIS A 76 6.50 -10.93 1.32
N GLY A 77 7.33 -10.44 0.40
CA GLY A 77 8.22 -11.31 -0.40
C GLY A 77 9.14 -12.17 0.47
N GLU A 78 9.79 -11.58 1.47
CA GLU A 78 10.65 -12.31 2.43
C GLU A 78 9.86 -13.38 3.21
N LEU A 79 8.62 -13.09 3.63
CA LEU A 79 7.75 -14.06 4.29
C LEU A 79 7.34 -15.20 3.36
N ALA A 80 7.09 -14.92 2.08
CA ALA A 80 6.77 -15.94 1.09
C ALA A 80 7.97 -16.87 0.85
N ASP A 81 9.18 -16.32 0.72
CA ASP A 81 10.42 -17.08 0.59
C ASP A 81 10.65 -18.01 1.80
N ILE A 82 10.49 -17.48 3.02
CA ILE A 82 10.56 -18.28 4.25
C ILE A 82 9.50 -19.39 4.24
N GLY A 83 8.27 -19.07 3.84
CA GLY A 83 7.21 -20.06 3.69
C GLY A 83 7.63 -21.21 2.78
N GLN A 84 8.26 -20.89 1.65
CA GLN A 84 8.64 -21.86 0.62
C GLN A 84 9.73 -22.79 1.13
N GLU A 85 10.73 -22.23 1.81
CA GLU A 85 11.82 -22.98 2.42
C GLU A 85 11.34 -23.90 3.56
N LYS A 86 10.35 -23.46 4.36
CA LYS A 86 9.93 -24.17 5.58
C LYS A 86 8.75 -25.12 5.40
N ALA A 87 7.85 -24.85 4.46
CA ALA A 87 6.65 -25.65 4.23
C ALA A 87 6.78 -26.63 3.06
N GLY A 88 7.82 -26.52 2.22
CA GLY A 88 7.91 -27.25 0.95
C GLY A 88 6.93 -26.71 -0.09
N TYR A 89 6.90 -27.30 -1.28
CA TYR A 89 6.11 -26.85 -2.45
C TYR A 89 4.57 -26.83 -2.27
N ASP A 90 4.03 -27.05 -1.06
CA ASP A 90 2.61 -26.94 -0.71
C ASP A 90 2.30 -25.58 -0.06
N LEU A 91 2.96 -24.52 -0.54
CA LEU A 91 2.49 -23.16 -0.26
C LEU A 91 1.30 -22.86 -1.16
N ARG A 92 0.21 -22.45 -0.54
CA ARG A 92 -0.86 -21.76 -1.28
C ARG A 92 -0.27 -20.46 -1.83
N GLU A 93 -0.39 -20.26 -3.14
CA GLU A 93 -0.11 -18.96 -3.74
C GLU A 93 -0.88 -17.88 -2.99
N CYS A 94 -0.25 -16.71 -2.84
CA CYS A 94 -0.94 -15.52 -2.37
C CYS A 94 -2.24 -15.39 -3.18
N PRO A 95 -3.40 -15.15 -2.52
CA PRO A 95 -4.68 -15.17 -3.19
C PRO A 95 -4.63 -14.27 -4.43
N ALA A 96 -5.17 -14.75 -5.55
CA ALA A 96 -5.02 -14.14 -6.88
C ALA A 96 -5.37 -12.63 -6.97
N GLN A 97 -6.04 -12.09 -5.95
CA GLN A 97 -6.24 -10.65 -5.75
C GLN A 97 -4.93 -9.86 -5.69
N ALA A 98 -3.83 -10.44 -5.19
CA ALA A 98 -2.49 -9.82 -5.20
C ALA A 98 -1.86 -9.80 -6.61
N ALA A 99 -2.13 -10.81 -7.44
CA ALA A 99 -1.66 -10.89 -8.82
C ALA A 99 -2.51 -10.05 -9.80
N ALA A 100 -3.77 -9.79 -9.45
CA ALA A 100 -4.73 -9.09 -10.31
C ALA A 100 -4.51 -7.56 -10.43
N GLY A 101 -3.59 -6.97 -9.64
CA GLY A 101 -3.27 -5.54 -9.70
C GLY A 101 -2.37 -5.12 -10.86
N ALA A 102 -1.64 -6.07 -11.47
CA ALA A 102 -0.82 -5.80 -12.64
C ALA A 102 -1.68 -5.89 -13.92
N THR A 103 -2.61 -4.95 -14.10
CA THR A 103 -3.12 -4.73 -15.46
C THR A 103 -1.94 -4.24 -16.30
N PRO A 104 -1.51 -4.95 -17.36
CA PRO A 104 -0.48 -4.44 -18.23
C PRO A 104 -0.99 -3.11 -18.77
N ILE A 105 -0.24 -2.03 -18.53
CA ILE A 105 -0.52 -0.73 -19.11
C ILE A 105 -0.44 -0.97 -20.62
N ALA A 106 -1.59 -1.04 -21.27
CA ALA A 106 -1.65 -1.18 -22.71
C ALA A 106 -0.83 -0.03 -23.28
N SER A 107 0.26 -0.36 -23.97
CA SER A 107 1.08 0.62 -24.68
C SER A 107 0.15 1.38 -25.62
N ALA A 108 -0.12 2.65 -25.32
CA ALA A 108 -0.86 3.52 -26.21
C ALA A 108 -0.03 3.67 -27.49
N ALA A 109 -0.61 3.24 -28.61
CA ALA A 109 -0.17 3.54 -29.97
C ALA A 109 -0.55 4.96 -30.35
#